data_AF-A0A2N2A498-F1
#
_entry.id   AF-A0A2N2A498-F1
#
_cell.length_a   1.000
_cell.length_b   1.000
_cell.length_c   1.000
_cell.angle_alpha   90.00
_cell.angle_beta   90.00
_cell.angle_gamma   90.00
#
_symmetry.space_group_name_H-M   'P 1'
#
loop_
_entity.id
_entity.type
_entity.pdbx_description
1 polymer ?
#
loop_
_entity_poly.entity_id
_entity_poly.type
_entity_poly.pdbx_seq_one_letter_code
_entity_poly.pdbx_strand_id
1 'polypeptide(L)' 'MTCVIGLPLERAKELLVSEGFIVSAEEARSKKGVPDASEARVIRQTHSDGSHVMLVYSVFRTDPAEQNS' A
#
# COMPACT_ATOMS: atom_id res chain seq x y z
N MET A 1 2.61 8.95 15.28
CA MET A 1 3.19 8.34 14.07
C MET A 1 2.78 6.89 14.00
N THR A 2 1.64 6.63 13.40
CA THR A 2 1.11 5.28 13.27
C THR A 2 1.95 4.50 12.26
N CYS A 3 2.39 3.29 12.64
CA CYS A 3 3.01 2.36 11.70
C CYS A 3 1.89 1.73 10.86
N VAL A 4 1.92 1.96 9.55
CA VAL A 4 0.87 1.47 8.62
C VAL A 4 1.32 0.30 7.76
N ILE A 5 2.51 -0.26 8.02
CA ILE A 5 3.02 -1.45 7.33
C ILE A 5 2.05 -2.63 7.56
N GLY A 6 1.68 -3.31 6.48
CA GLY A 6 0.72 -4.43 6.45
C GLY A 6 -0.73 -4.01 6.31
N LEU A 7 -1.07 -2.73 6.49
CA LEU A 7 -2.42 -2.22 6.30
C LEU A 7 -2.79 -2.12 4.81
N PRO A 8 -4.10 -2.20 4.48
CA PRO A 8 -4.59 -1.83 3.16
C PRO A 8 -4.16 -0.40 2.80
N LEU A 9 -3.73 -0.20 1.56
CA LEU A 9 -3.16 1.07 1.09
C LEU A 9 -4.08 2.26 1.37
N GLU A 10 -5.37 2.14 1.06
CA GLU A 10 -6.33 3.23 1.23
C GLU A 10 -6.51 3.59 2.70
N ARG A 11 -6.64 2.58 3.58
CA ARG A 11 -6.72 2.79 5.03
C ARG A 11 -5.46 3.43 5.60
N ALA A 12 -4.29 3.01 5.10
CA ALA A 12 -3.01 3.59 5.50
C ALA A 12 -2.91 5.09 5.12
N LYS A 13 -3.38 5.46 3.93
CA LYS A 13 -3.44 6.86 3.50
C LYS A 13 -4.37 7.68 4.38
N GLU A 14 -5.59 7.20 4.63
CA GLU A 14 -6.58 7.90 5.46
C GLU A 14 -6.05 8.19 6.86
N LEU A 15 -5.43 7.21 7.51
CA LEU A 15 -4.84 7.38 8.84
C LEU A 15 -3.76 8.47 8.84
N LEU A 16 -2.81 8.41 7.90
CA LEU A 16 -1.70 9.36 7.86
C LEU A 16 -2.16 10.77 7.45
N VAL A 17 -3.11 10.90 6.52
CA VAL A 17 -3.72 12.18 6.16
C VAL A 17 -4.47 12.78 7.35
N SER A 18 -5.19 11.96 8.13
CA SER A 18 -5.86 12.42 9.35
C SER A 18 -4.89 12.90 10.44
N GLU A 19 -3.66 12.38 10.44
CA GLU A 19 -2.56 12.85 11.31
C GLU A 19 -1.88 14.11 10.77
N GLY A 20 -2.27 14.61 9.58
CA GLY A 20 -1.72 15.81 8.97
C GLY A 20 -0.51 15.58 8.06
N PHE A 21 -0.22 14.32 7.68
CA PHE A 21 0.86 14.00 6.75
C PHE A 21 0.40 14.10 5.29
N ILE A 22 1.33 14.50 4.44
CA ILE A 22 1.17 14.42 2.98
C ILE A 22 1.69 13.05 2.55
N VAL A 23 0.81 12.23 1.98
CA VAL A 23 1.12 10.82 1.66
C VAL A 23 1.31 10.63 0.17
N SER A 24 2.45 10.05 -0.23
CA SER A 24 2.72 9.57 -1.58
C SER A 24 2.79 8.04 -1.57
N ALA A 25 2.37 7.38 -2.63
CA ALA A 25 2.37 5.92 -2.70
C ALA A 25 2.90 5.40 -4.05
N GLU A 26 3.80 4.43 -3.98
CA GLU A 26 4.39 3.77 -5.16
C GLU A 26 4.20 2.25 -5.08
N GLU A 27 3.84 1.62 -6.19
CA GLU A 27 3.77 0.16 -6.25
C GLU A 27 5.18 -0.42 -6.40
N ALA A 28 5.50 -1.47 -5.64
CA ALA A 28 6.79 -2.16 -5.73
C ALA A 28 7.00 -2.95 -7.04
N ARG A 29 6.00 -3.03 -7.93
CA ARG A 29 6.12 -3.75 -9.22
C ARG A 29 6.57 -2.83 -10.35
N SER A 30 7.75 -3.13 -10.90
CA SER A 30 8.15 -2.69 -12.24
C SER A 30 7.59 -3.64 -13.31
N LYS A 31 6.57 -3.16 -14.04
CA LYS A 31 6.06 -3.59 -15.37
C LYS A 31 4.56 -3.92 -15.35
N LYS A 32 3.82 -3.08 -16.09
CA LYS A 32 2.42 -3.19 -16.50
C LYS A 32 1.45 -3.41 -15.34
N GLY A 33 0.84 -2.30 -14.91
CA GLY A 33 -0.28 -2.27 -13.99
C GLY A 33 -1.32 -3.31 -14.39
N VAL A 34 -1.62 -4.19 -13.45
CA VAL A 34 -2.71 -5.15 -13.57
C VAL A 34 -3.95 -4.40 -13.10
N PRO A 35 -4.95 -4.15 -13.96
CA PRO A 35 -6.14 -3.36 -13.61
C PRO A 35 -7.06 -4.03 -12.56
N ASP A 36 -6.80 -5.29 -12.20
CA ASP A 36 -7.61 -6.07 -11.27
C ASP A 36 -6.72 -6.84 -10.30
N ALA A 37 -6.28 -6.18 -9.23
CA ALA A 37 -5.62 -6.87 -8.12
C ALA A 37 -6.32 -6.45 -6.81
N SER A 38 -6.80 -7.46 -6.08
CA SER A 38 -7.94 -7.31 -5.17
C SER A 38 -7.62 -6.69 -3.81
N GLU A 39 -6.34 -6.61 -3.41
CA GLU A 39 -5.97 -5.90 -2.18
C GLU A 39 -4.51 -5.40 -2.20
N ALA A 40 -4.32 -4.08 -2.22
CA ALA A 40 -3.02 -3.42 -2.12
C ALA A 40 -2.65 -3.23 -0.64
N ARG A 41 -1.46 -3.68 -0.23
CA ARG A 41 -0.97 -3.55 1.16
C ARG A 41 0.38 -2.85 1.22
N VAL A 42 0.54 -2.01 2.23
CA VAL A 42 1.80 -1.30 2.48
C VAL A 42 2.87 -2.28 2.93
N ILE A 43 4.01 -2.27 2.26
CA ILE A 43 5.19 -3.09 2.59
C ILE A 43 6.37 -2.25 3.08
N ARG A 44 6.37 -0.95 2.81
CA ARG A 44 7.39 -0.01 3.30
C ARG A 44 6.76 1.34 3.59
N GLN A 45 7.23 1.97 4.66
CA GLN A 45 6.91 3.34 5.04
C GLN A 45 8.22 4.09 5.22
N THR A 46 8.42 5.15 4.44
CA THR A 46 9.59 6.03 4.52
C THR A 46 9.11 7.42 4.88
N HIS A 47 9.75 8.04 5.87
CA HIS A 47 9.48 9.43 6.20
C HIS A 47 10.46 10.35 5.47
N SER A 48 9.93 11.42 4.90
CA SER A 48 10.70 12.52 4.33
C SER A 48 10.40 13.80 5.10
N ASP A 49 11.18 14.85 4.86
CA ASP A 49 11.25 16.11 5.62
C ASP A 49 9.93 16.50 6.33
N GLY A 50 9.86 16.20 7.62
CA GLY A 50 8.88 16.68 8.61
C GLY A 50 7.43 16.22 8.46
N SER A 51 6.88 16.23 7.24
CA SER A 51 5.43 16.13 6.98
C SER A 51 5.09 15.20 5.80
N HIS A 52 6.09 14.64 5.11
CA HIS A 52 5.87 13.77 3.97
C HIS A 52 6.10 12.30 4.33
N VAL A 53 5.15 11.44 3.97
CA VAL A 53 5.27 9.99 4.11
C VAL A 53 5.21 9.35 2.72
N MET A 54 6.23 8.60 2.35
CA MET A 54 6.23 7.75 1.16
C MET A 54 5.90 6.31 1.55
N LEU A 55 4.83 5.77 0.97
CA LEU A 55 4.43 4.38 1.12
C LEU A 55 4.83 3.60 -0.11
N VAL A 56 5.43 2.43 0.09
CA VAL A 56 5.54 1.43 -0.96
C VAL A 56 4.54 0.33 -0.67
N TYR A 57 3.73 -0.03 -1.66
CA TYR A 57 2.74 -1.08 -1.54
C TYR A 57 2.96 -2.19 -2.56
N SER A 58 2.42 -3.36 -2.27
CA SER A 58 2.34 -4.49 -3.19
C SER A 58 0.88 -4.93 -3.31
N VAL A 59 0.46 -5.34 -4.50
CA VAL A 59 -0.88 -5.89 -4.68
C VAL A 59 -0.80 -7.40 -4.71
N PHE A 60 -1.42 -8.02 -3.71
CA PHE A 60 -1.48 -9.46 -3.59
C PHE A 60 -2.63 -9.96 -4.46
N ARG A 61 -2.36 -10.98 -5.28
CA ARG A 61 -3.42 -11.77 -5.90
C ARG A 61 -3.78 -12.85 -4.91
N THR A 62 -4.99 -12.78 -4.39
CA THR A 62 -5.61 -13.96 -3.80
C THR A 62 -6.23 -14.70 -4.98
N ASP A 63 -5.44 -15.56 -5.63
CA ASP A 63 -6.03 -16.58 -6.50
C ASP A 63 -6.93 -17.42 -5.58
N PRO A 64 -8.25 -17.51 -5.82
CA PRO A 64 -9.04 -18.55 -5.18
C PRO A 64 -8.39 -19.86 -5.62
N ALA A 65 -7.93 -20.64 -4.65
CA ALA A 65 -7.18 -21.86 -4.85
C ALA A 65 -7.69 -22.64 -6.07
N GLU A 66 -6.76 -23.10 -6.92
CA GLU A 66 -6.98 -24.21 -7.83
C GLU A 66 -7.80 -25.28 -7.10
N GLN A 67 -9.11 -25.33 -7.38
CA GLN A 67 -9.91 -26.50 -7.09
C GLN A 67 -9.44 -27.56 -8.07
N ASN A 68 -8.47 -28.35 -7.63
CA ASN A 68 -8.19 -29.65 -8.20
C ASN A 68 -9.50 -30.45 -8.24
N SER A 69 -10.09 -30.63 -9.42
CA SER A 69 -11.23 -31.52 -9.68
C SER A 69 -11.25 -31.93 -11.14
#